data_AF-A0A536YXQ7-F1
#
_entry.id   AF-A0A536YXQ7-F1
#
_cell.length_a   1.000
_cell.length_b   1.000
_cell.length_c   1.000
_cell.angle_alpha   90.00
_cell.angle_beta   90.00
_cell.angle_gamma   90.00
#
_symmetry.space_group_name_H-M   'P 1'
#
loop_
_entity.id
_entity.type
_entity.pdbx_description
1 polymer ?
#
loop_
_entity_poly.entity_id
_entity_poly.type
_entity_poly.pdbx_seq_one_letter_code
_entity_poly.pdbx_strand_id
1 'polypeptide(L)'
;MAGLAGPARLTTLFKYAVRCGVGPSIRALGARPALFAKLTTERDPESIVRAIVHARSAGGLGEFGIHLFSFGGLAHTCGWLHALAAR
;
A
#
# COMPACT_ATOMS: atom_id res chain seq x y z
N MET A 1 10.48 2.05 -10.34
CA MET A 1 9.15 1.41 -10.21
C MET A 1 8.98 0.90 -8.80
N ALA A 2 7.76 0.96 -8.24
CA ALA A 2 7.45 0.37 -6.93
C ALA A 2 6.18 -0.48 -6.98
N GLY A 3 6.16 -1.52 -6.14
CA GLY A 3 4.97 -2.32 -5.88
C GLY A 3 4.21 -1.78 -4.67
N LEU A 4 2.91 -1.52 -4.82
CA LEU A 4 2.03 -1.02 -3.76
C LEU A 4 0.87 -1.97 -3.55
N ALA A 5 0.44 -2.10 -2.30
CA ALA A 5 -0.81 -2.77 -2.00
C ALA A 5 -1.98 -1.92 -2.49
N GLY A 6 -2.88 -2.51 -3.28
CA GLY A 6 -4.21 -1.95 -3.46
C GLY A 6 -4.97 -1.91 -2.13
N PRO A 7 -6.12 -1.22 -2.08
CA PRO A 7 -6.88 -1.14 -0.84
C PRO A 7 -7.34 -2.54 -0.42
N ALA A 8 -6.95 -2.93 0.79
CA ALA A 8 -7.22 -4.24 1.34
C ALA A 8 -7.33 -4.18 2.86
N ARG A 9 -8.05 -5.13 3.43
CA ARG A 9 -8.14 -5.30 4.89
C ARG A 9 -6.77 -5.67 5.44
N LEU A 10 -6.44 -5.13 6.62
CA LEU A 10 -5.20 -5.41 7.31
C LEU A 10 -4.99 -6.93 7.54
N THR A 11 -6.06 -7.68 7.82
CA THR A 11 -6.02 -9.14 7.97
C THR A 11 -5.61 -9.87 6.68
N THR A 12 -6.05 -9.39 5.52
CA THR A 12 -5.63 -9.93 4.21
C THR A 12 -4.15 -9.64 3.98
N LEU A 13 -3.70 -8.41 4.26
CA LEU A 13 -2.29 -8.04 4.14
C LEU A 13 -1.40 -8.90 5.04
N PHE A 14 -1.80 -9.15 6.29
CA PHE A 14 -1.06 -10.05 7.19
C PHE A 14 -0.99 -11.49 6.65
N LYS A 15 -2.10 -12.02 6.14
CA LYS A 15 -2.13 -13.38 5.54
C LYS A 15 -1.13 -13.51 4.39
N TYR A 16 -1.09 -12.53 3.48
CA TYR A 16 -0.14 -12.53 2.37
C TYR A 16 1.29 -12.27 2.84
N ALA A 17 1.50 -11.35 3.77
CA ALA A 17 2.81 -11.04 4.34
C ALA A 17 3.47 -12.29 4.97
N VAL A 18 2.71 -13.12 5.69
CA VAL A 18 3.23 -14.40 6.21
C VAL A 18 3.62 -15.34 5.07
N ARG A 19 2.80 -15.47 4.01
CA ARG A 19 3.12 -16.30 2.83
C ARG A 19 4.35 -15.80 2.07
N CYS A 20 4.60 -14.50 2.05
CA CYS A 20 5.78 -13.89 1.45
C CYS A 20 7.03 -13.96 2.35
N GLY A 21 6.95 -14.58 3.53
CA GLY A 21 8.10 -14.76 4.41
C GLY A 21 8.50 -13.52 5.22
N VAL A 22 7.71 -12.44 5.20
CA VAL A 22 8.02 -11.21 5.98
C VAL A 22 7.59 -11.29 7.45
N GLY A 23 7.51 -12.50 8.00
CA GLY A 23 7.16 -12.77 9.40
C GLY A 23 8.06 -12.07 10.44
N PRO A 24 9.39 -11.97 10.26
CA PRO A 24 10.25 -11.18 11.16
C PRO A 24 9.84 -9.71 11.24
N SER A 25 9.51 -9.08 10.11
CA SER A 25 9.05 -7.68 10.06
C SER A 25 7.70 -7.50 10.77
N ILE A 26 6.79 -8.45 10.61
CA ILE A 26 5.50 -8.47 11.33
C ILE A 26 5.73 -8.55 12.85
N ARG A 27 6.64 -9.42 13.31
CA ARG A 27 6.97 -9.53 14.74
C ARG A 27 7.61 -8.25 15.28
N ALA A 28 8.54 -7.65 14.54
CA ALA A 28 9.16 -6.38 14.91
C ALA A 28 8.14 -5.24 15.01
N LEU A 29 7.16 -5.21 14.09
CA LEU A 29 6.02 -4.30 14.18
C LEU A 29 5.18 -4.59 15.44
N GLY A 30 4.97 -5.87 15.77
CA GLY A 30 4.18 -6.34 16.91
C GLY A 30 4.78 -5.98 18.26
N ALA A 31 6.10 -5.91 18.33
CA ALA A 31 6.82 -5.47 19.52
C ALA A 31 6.58 -3.99 19.88
N ARG A 32 5.88 -3.22 19.03
CA ARG A 32 5.58 -1.80 19.24
C ARG A 32 4.07 -1.57 19.10
N PRO A 33 3.28 -1.77 20.17
CA PRO A 33 1.80 -1.67 20.12
C PRO A 33 1.30 -0.32 19.61
N ALA A 34 2.02 0.77 19.91
CA ALA A 34 1.71 2.11 19.42
C ALA A 34 1.77 2.24 17.89
N LEU A 35 2.59 1.42 17.19
CA LEU A 35 2.61 1.39 15.73
C LEU A 35 1.43 0.62 15.15
N PHE A 36 0.93 -0.39 15.87
CA PHE A 36 -0.29 -1.11 15.50
C PHE A 36 -1.53 -0.24 15.62
N ALA A 37 -1.62 0.61 16.64
CA ALA A 37 -2.73 1.55 16.81
C ALA A 37 -2.84 2.58 15.67
N LYS A 38 -1.74 2.81 14.92
CA LYS A 38 -1.72 3.67 13.72
C LYS A 38 -2.16 2.96 12.44
N LEU A 39 -2.48 1.66 12.51
CA LEU A 39 -2.99 0.89 11.39
C LEU A 39 -4.53 0.93 11.42
N THR A 40 -5.12 1.78 10.58
CA THR A 40 -6.56 1.79 10.33
C THR A 40 -6.99 0.52 9.59
N THR A 41 -8.28 0.16 9.70
CA THR A 41 -8.86 -1.08 9.17
C THR A 41 -8.73 -1.22 7.65
N GLU A 42 -8.79 -0.10 6.93
CA GLU A 42 -8.50 0.00 5.50
C GLU A 42 -7.35 0.98 5.27
N ARG A 43 -6.38 0.55 4.47
CA ARG A 43 -5.23 1.33 4.02
C ARG A 43 -5.27 1.30 2.51
N ASP A 44 -5.63 2.42 1.89
CA ASP A 44 -5.31 2.64 0.50
C ASP A 44 -3.87 3.17 0.36
N PRO A 45 -3.25 3.04 -0.83
CA PRO A 45 -1.91 3.55 -1.05
C PRO A 45 -1.89 5.02 -1.50
N GLU A 46 -3.00 5.77 -1.39
CA GLU A 46 -3.14 7.11 -1.99
C GLU A 46 -2.07 8.08 -1.51
N SER A 47 -1.78 8.11 -0.20
CA SER A 47 -0.75 8.99 0.37
C SER A 47 0.64 8.73 -0.23
N ILE A 48 0.99 7.47 -0.48
CA ILE A 48 2.25 7.08 -1.11
C ILE A 48 2.25 7.46 -2.59
N VAL A 49 1.14 7.22 -3.31
CA VAL A 49 1.00 7.63 -4.71
C VAL A 49 1.17 9.14 -4.86
N ARG A 50 0.52 9.93 -4.00
CA ARG A 50 0.63 11.40 -4.00
C ARG A 50 2.07 11.85 -3.71
N ALA A 51 2.76 11.20 -2.78
CA ALA A 51 4.17 11.51 -2.50
C ALA A 51 5.08 11.22 -3.72
N ILE A 52 4.86 10.11 -4.42
CA ILE A 52 5.59 9.76 -5.65
C ILE A 52 5.33 10.80 -6.74
N VAL A 53 4.07 11.19 -6.96
CA VAL A 53 3.68 12.22 -7.94
C VAL A 53 4.33 13.56 -7.62
N HIS A 54 4.31 13.96 -6.34
CA HIS A 54 4.96 15.20 -5.91
C HIS A 54 6.46 15.17 -6.18
N ALA A 55 7.16 14.11 -5.76
CA ALA A 55 8.60 13.96 -6.00
C ALA A 55 8.96 13.92 -7.51
N ARG A 56 8.11 13.29 -8.34
CA ARG A 56 8.18 13.32 -9.80
C ARG A 56 8.07 14.75 -10.35
N SER A 57 7.09 15.52 -9.89
CA SER A 57 6.87 16.91 -10.33
C SER A 57 7.99 17.86 -9.90
N ALA A 58 8.60 17.62 -8.75
CA ALA A 58 9.73 18.40 -8.23
C ALA A 58 11.08 18.05 -8.89
N GLY A 59 11.10 17.13 -9.86
CA GLY A 59 12.34 16.66 -10.52
C GLY A 59 13.19 15.73 -9.65
N GLY A 60 12.72 15.32 -8.47
CA GLY A 60 13.44 14.43 -7.56
C GLY A 60 13.38 12.95 -7.95
N LEU A 61 12.58 12.59 -8.97
CA LEU A 61 12.50 11.25 -9.53
C LEU A 61 12.62 11.32 -11.06
N GLY A 62 13.07 10.23 -11.69
CA GLY A 62 12.99 9.94 -13.13
C GLY A 62 11.68 9.19 -13.49
N GLU A 63 11.54 8.67 -14.71
CA GLU A 63 10.36 7.87 -15.12
C GLU A 63 10.03 6.81 -14.05
N PHE A 64 8.78 6.78 -13.56
CA PHE A 64 8.44 5.95 -12.40
C PHE A 64 7.08 5.25 -12.57
N GLY A 65 7.12 3.93 -12.74
CA GLY A 65 5.92 3.08 -12.76
C GLY A 65 5.49 2.59 -11.39
N ILE A 66 4.19 2.33 -11.23
CA ILE A 66 3.59 1.72 -10.03
C ILE A 66 2.92 0.41 -10.44
N HIS A 67 3.20 -0.67 -9.70
CA HIS A 67 2.47 -1.93 -9.80
C HIS A 67 1.58 -2.13 -8.58
N LEU A 68 0.29 -2.35 -8.80
CA LEU A 68 -0.66 -2.56 -7.73
C LEU A 68 -0.96 -4.03 -7.53
N PHE A 69 -0.71 -4.52 -6.32
CA PHE A 69 -1.10 -5.85 -5.89
C PHE A 69 -2.49 -5.80 -5.27
N SER A 70 -3.47 -6.44 -5.93
CA SER A 70 -4.88 -6.39 -5.52
C SER A 70 -5.21 -7.30 -4.32
N PHE A 71 -4.32 -8.23 -3.95
CA PHE A 71 -4.51 -9.17 -2.83
C PHE A 71 -5.89 -9.85 -2.79
N GLY A 72 -6.43 -10.21 -3.96
CA GLY A 72 -7.74 -10.86 -4.11
C GLY A 72 -8.92 -9.90 -4.25
N GLY A 73 -8.71 -8.57 -4.19
CA GLY A 73 -9.72 -7.53 -4.34
C GLY A 73 -9.58 -6.72 -5.63
N LEU A 74 -9.57 -7.37 -6.80
CA LEU A 74 -9.35 -6.69 -8.09
C LEU A 74 -10.39 -5.59 -8.37
N ALA A 75 -11.68 -5.91 -8.28
CA ALA A 75 -12.75 -4.95 -8.54
C ALA A 75 -12.67 -3.71 -7.63
N HIS A 76 -12.39 -3.93 -6.34
CA HIS A 76 -12.20 -2.85 -5.37
C HIS A 76 -10.96 -2.00 -5.70
N THR A 77 -9.85 -2.64 -6.09
CA THR A 77 -8.62 -1.94 -6.54
C THR A 77 -8.88 -1.09 -7.79
N CYS A 78 -9.59 -1.62 -8.78
CA CYS A 78 -9.96 -0.89 -10.00
C CYS A 78 -10.90 0.29 -9.69
N GLY A 79 -11.90 0.09 -8.83
CA GLY A 79 -12.81 1.17 -8.41
C GLY A 79 -12.06 2.30 -7.70
N TRP A 80 -11.14 1.96 -6.81
CA TRP A 80 -10.27 2.93 -6.16
C TRP A 80 -9.37 3.68 -7.17
N LEU A 81 -8.78 2.98 -8.14
CA LEU A 81 -7.98 3.60 -9.20
C LEU A 81 -8.78 4.61 -10.04
N HIS A 82 -9.99 4.25 -10.46
CA HIS A 82 -10.86 5.17 -11.19
C HIS A 82 -11.22 6.40 -10.36
N ALA A 83 -11.53 6.22 -9.07
CA ALA A 83 -11.83 7.34 -8.17
C ALA A 83 -10.61 8.25 -7.96
N LEU A 84 -9.41 7.67 -7.86
CA LEU A 84 -8.17 8.43 -7.72
C LEU A 84 -7.83 9.23 -8.98
N ALA A 85 -8.03 8.63 -10.17
CA ALA A 85 -7.77 9.30 -11.45
C ALA A 85 -8.75 10.43 -11.76
N ALA A 86 -9.93 10.43 -11.15
CA ALA A 86 -10.95 11.48 -11.29
C ALA A 86 -10.74 12.69 -10.35
N ARG A 87 -9.70 12.67 -9.49
CA ARG A 87 -9.35 13.74 -8.55
C ARG A 87 -8.16 14.56 -9.04
#